data_AF-A0A2T2YY11-F1
#
_entry.id   AF-A0A2T2YY11-F1
#
_cell.length_a   1.000
_cell.length_b   1.000
_cell.length_c   1.000
_cell.angle_alpha   90.00
_cell.angle_beta   90.00
_cell.angle_gamma   90.00
#
_symmetry.space_group_name_H-M   'P 1'
#
loop_
_entity.id
_entity.type
_entity.pdbx_description
1 polymer ?
#
loop_
_entity_poly.entity_id
_entity_poly.type
_entity_poly.pdbx_seq_one_letter_code
_entity_poly.pdbx_strand_id
1 'polypeptide(L)'
;MPASWYDMLVELAGTTRLRMSDLGETMVLSRTRVSRLVTELEARGLVTRETNPADGRSAYVAITAAGRQRLHEATPHHHAVVDQHFAGLAADELGALATALHKVLAEDRP
;
A
#
# COMPACT_ATOMS: atom_id res chain seq x y z
N MET A 1 7.13 -11.86 0.50
CA MET A 1 5.76 -11.36 0.75
C MET A 1 5.20 -10.88 -0.59
N PRO A 2 3.94 -11.15 -0.94
CA PRO A 2 3.37 -10.63 -2.19
C PRO A 2 3.45 -9.10 -2.25
N ALA A 3 3.72 -8.52 -3.42
CA ALA A 3 3.83 -7.07 -3.58
C ALA A 3 2.55 -6.34 -3.13
N SER A 4 1.38 -6.87 -3.50
CA SER A 4 0.09 -6.30 -3.09
C SER A 4 -0.11 -6.24 -1.57
N TRP A 5 0.46 -7.18 -0.80
CA TRP A 5 0.42 -7.12 0.65
C TRP A 5 1.31 -6.01 1.18
N TYR A 6 2.51 -5.86 0.61
CA TYR A 6 3.42 -4.76 0.95
C TYR A 6 2.75 -3.42 0.70
N ASP A 7 2.18 -3.23 -0.49
CA ASP A 7 1.50 -2.00 -0.89
C ASP A 7 0.35 -1.64 0.06
N MET A 8 -0.49 -2.62 0.42
CA MET A 8 -1.58 -2.39 1.38
C MET A 8 -1.07 -2.01 2.77
N LEU A 9 0.01 -2.64 3.25
CA LEU A 9 0.58 -2.31 4.55
C LEU A 9 1.26 -0.94 4.53
N VAL A 10 1.91 -0.54 3.42
CA VAL A 10 2.45 0.82 3.24
C VAL A 10 1.34 1.85 3.31
N GLU A 11 0.25 1.65 2.56
CA GLU A 11 -0.89 2.57 2.53
C GLU A 11 -1.51 2.74 3.93
N LEU A 12 -1.74 1.63 4.63
CA LEU A 12 -2.28 1.66 5.99
C LEU A 12 -1.29 2.20 7.04
N ALA A 13 0.01 2.07 6.83
CA ALA A 13 1.02 2.56 7.76
C ALA A 13 1.11 4.09 7.81
N GLY A 14 0.75 4.77 6.71
CA GLY A 14 0.76 6.23 6.56
C GLY A 14 -0.39 6.95 7.29
N THR A 15 -1.37 6.21 7.82
CA THR A 15 -2.51 6.76 8.55
C THR A 15 -2.85 5.92 9.79
N THR A 16 -3.82 6.35 10.57
CA THR A 16 -4.35 5.58 11.71
C THR A 16 -5.25 4.43 11.21
N ARG A 17 -6.13 4.71 10.24
CA ARG A 17 -7.05 3.75 9.60
C ARG A 17 -7.63 4.33 8.32
N LEU A 18 -8.06 3.47 7.40
CA LEU A 18 -8.74 3.86 6.14
C LEU A 18 -10.10 3.20 6.03
N ARG A 19 -11.06 3.84 5.35
CA ARG A 19 -12.31 3.16 5.01
C ARG A 19 -12.04 2.13 3.90
N MET A 20 -12.82 1.06 3.88
CA MET A 20 -12.79 0.08 2.78
C MET A 20 -13.07 0.70 1.41
N SER A 21 -13.89 1.77 1.35
CA SER A 21 -14.14 2.55 0.13
C SER A 21 -12.86 3.22 -0.38
N ASP A 22 -12.16 3.89 0.53
CA ASP A 22 -10.99 4.71 0.23
C ASP A 22 -9.84 3.80 -0.22
N LEU A 23 -9.63 2.67 0.47
CA LEU A 23 -8.70 1.63 0.02
C LEU A 23 -9.01 1.11 -1.39
N GLY A 24 -10.29 1.03 -1.75
CA GLY A 24 -10.74 0.62 -3.08
C GLY A 24 -10.55 1.67 -4.17
N GLU A 25 -10.24 2.91 -3.80
CA GLU A 25 -10.00 4.04 -4.71
C GLU A 25 -8.51 4.37 -4.81
N THR A 26 -7.76 4.22 -3.72
CA THR A 26 -6.32 4.53 -3.67
C THR A 26 -5.44 3.39 -4.21
N MET A 27 -5.88 2.13 -4.07
CA MET A 27 -5.09 1.00 -4.58
C MET A 27 -5.32 0.78 -6.08
N VAL A 28 -4.28 0.36 -6.79
CA VAL A 28 -4.33 -0.07 -8.22
C VAL A 28 -5.12 -1.38 -8.41
N LEU A 29 -5.73 -1.91 -7.35
CA LEU A 29 -6.50 -3.16 -7.34
C LEU A 29 -7.99 -2.87 -7.42
N SER A 30 -8.76 -3.77 -8.05
CA SER A 30 -10.22 -3.68 -8.01
C SER A 30 -10.76 -3.81 -6.58
N ARG A 31 -11.91 -3.20 -6.29
CA ARG A 31 -12.58 -3.25 -4.97
C ARG A 31 -12.73 -4.68 -4.43
N THR A 32 -13.06 -5.65 -5.29
CA THR A 32 -13.15 -7.06 -4.92
C THR A 32 -11.79 -7.64 -4.50
N ARG A 33 -10.70 -7.29 -5.21
CA ARG A 33 -9.35 -7.72 -4.85
C ARG A 33 -8.88 -7.09 -3.55
N VAL A 34 -9.17 -5.80 -3.33
CA VAL A 34 -8.90 -5.12 -2.05
C VAL A 34 -9.60 -5.83 -0.89
N SER A 35 -10.89 -6.15 -1.04
CA SER A 35 -11.64 -6.87 0.00
C SER A 35 -11.02 -8.22 0.37
N ARG A 36 -10.65 -9.02 -0.64
CA ARG A 36 -9.98 -10.32 -0.44
C ARG A 36 -8.63 -10.16 0.25
N LEU A 37 -7.86 -9.16 -0.18
CA LEU A 37 -6.54 -8.88 0.36
C LEU A 37 -6.61 -8.47 1.84
N VAL A 38 -7.57 -7.60 2.21
CA VAL A 38 -7.79 -7.26 3.63
C VAL A 38 -8.18 -8.49 4.43
N THR A 39 -9.09 -9.34 3.92
CA THR A 39 -9.48 -10.59 4.61
C THR A 39 -8.28 -11.52 4.81
N GLU A 40 -7.39 -11.63 3.83
CA GLU A 40 -6.17 -12.44 3.93
C GLU A 40 -5.16 -11.91 4.94
N LEU A 41 -5.00 -10.59 5.04
CA LEU A 41 -4.12 -9.94 6.01
C LEU A 41 -4.70 -9.98 7.42
N GLU A 42 -6.02 -9.85 7.55
CA GLU A 42 -6.76 -9.94 8.80
C GLU A 42 -6.67 -11.34 9.39
N ALA A 43 -6.85 -12.38 8.56
CA ALA A 43 -6.67 -13.78 8.97
C ALA A 43 -5.25 -14.09 9.47
N ARG A 44 -4.26 -13.25 9.13
CA ARG A 44 -2.87 -13.33 9.58
C ARG A 44 -2.54 -12.38 10.73
N GLY A 45 -3.53 -11.63 11.23
CA GLY A 45 -3.35 -10.67 12.31
C GLY A 45 -2.52 -9.43 11.93
N LEU A 46 -2.33 -9.16 10.64
CA LEU A 46 -1.53 -8.03 10.15
C LEU A 46 -2.34 -6.74 10.04
N VAL A 47 -3.66 -6.86 9.89
CA VAL A 47 -4.61 -5.74 9.90
C VAL A 47 -5.82 -6.11 10.77
N THR A 48 -6.56 -5.10 11.23
CA THR A 48 -7.87 -5.27 11.86
C THR A 48 -8.94 -4.56 11.04
N ARG A 49 -10.15 -5.12 11.02
CA ARG A 49 -11.34 -4.48 10.46
C ARG A 49 -12.30 -4.09 11.58
N GLU A 50 -12.74 -2.83 11.58
CA GLU A 50 -13.69 -2.30 12.56
C GLU A 50 -14.91 -1.72 11.84
N THR A 51 -16.11 -2.13 12.27
CA THR A 51 -17.35 -1.51 11.77
C THR A 51 -17.37 -0.03 12.15
N ASN A 52 -17.77 0.83 11.22
CA ASN A 52 -17.91 2.25 11.49
C ASN A 52 -19.07 2.48 12.49
N PRO A 53 -18.80 3.01 13.69
CA PRO A 53 -19.83 3.22 14.71
C PRO A 53 -20.87 4.29 14.32
N ALA A 54 -20.57 5.13 13.32
CA ALA A 54 -21.47 6.21 12.90
C ALA A 54 -22.53 5.77 11.89
N ASP A 55 -22.27 4.75 11.07
CA ASP A 55 -23.19 4.35 9.98
C ASP A 55 -23.50 2.84 9.92
N GLY A 56 -22.75 2.00 10.67
CA GLY A 56 -22.90 0.54 10.72
C GLY A 56 -22.71 -0.21 9.41
N ARG A 57 -22.49 0.51 8.29
CA ARG A 57 -22.48 -0.02 6.92
C ARG A 57 -21.11 0.06 6.28
N SER A 58 -20.27 1.01 6.70
CA SER A 58 -18.87 1.09 6.30
C SER A 58 -17.97 0.42 7.33
N ALA A 59 -16.77 0.02 6.89
CA ALA A 59 -15.76 -0.57 7.74
C ALA A 59 -14.45 0.20 7.58
N TYR A 60 -13.76 0.40 8.69
CA TYR A 60 -12.38 0.85 8.73
C TYR A 60 -11.43 -0.34 8.76
N VAL A 61 -10.25 -0.15 8.19
CA VAL A 61 -9.13 -1.08 8.26
C VAL A 61 -7.95 -0.35 8.86
N ALA A 62 -7.27 -0.98 9.82
CA ALA A 62 -6.07 -0.44 10.45
C ALA A 62 -4.97 -1.49 10.44
N ILE A 63 -3.71 -1.04 10.30
CA ILE A 63 -2.55 -1.91 10.44
C ILE A 63 -2.31 -2.23 11.92
N THR A 64 -2.03 -3.50 12.24
CA THR A 64 -1.69 -3.91 13.61
C THR A 64 -0.21 -3.65 13.91
N ALA A 65 0.19 -3.80 15.18
CA ALA A 65 1.61 -3.80 15.54
C ALA A 65 2.39 -4.91 14.81
N ALA A 66 1.81 -6.11 14.69
CA ALA A 66 2.39 -7.21 13.92
C ALA A 66 2.50 -6.88 12.42
N GLY A 67 1.50 -6.19 11.86
CA GLY A 67 1.52 -5.67 10.50
C GLY A 67 2.66 -4.68 10.27
N ARG A 68 2.85 -3.71 11.19
CA ARG A 68 3.94 -2.73 11.12
C ARG A 68 5.32 -3.39 11.20
N GLN A 69 5.48 -4.36 12.11
CA GLN A 69 6.71 -5.14 12.21
C GLN A 69 6.98 -5.91 10.91
N ARG A 70 5.95 -6.56 10.37
CA ARG A 70 6.06 -7.34 9.13
C ARG A 70 6.41 -6.47 7.92
N LEU A 71 5.88 -5.25 7.87
CA LEU A 71 6.22 -4.25 6.86
C LEU A 71 7.70 -3.86 7.00
N HIS A 72 8.14 -3.51 8.21
CA HIS A 72 9.53 -3.14 8.48
C HIS A 72 10.54 -4.22 8.05
N GLU A 73 10.24 -5.49 8.34
CA GLU A 73 11.06 -6.63 7.94
C GLU A 73 11.10 -6.84 6.41
N ALA A 74 10.02 -6.48 5.70
CA ALA A 74 9.92 -6.64 4.26
C ALA A 74 10.56 -5.50 3.48
N THR A 75 10.59 -4.28 4.04
CA THR A 75 11.05 -3.06 3.35
C THR A 75 12.45 -3.17 2.75
N PRO A 76 13.49 -3.71 3.43
CA PRO A 76 14.82 -3.85 2.82
C PRO A 76 14.82 -4.75 1.59
N HIS A 77 14.07 -5.85 1.62
CA HIS A 77 13.96 -6.76 0.48
C HIS A 77 13.20 -6.11 -0.68
N HIS A 78 12.14 -5.36 -0.38
CA HIS A 78 11.41 -4.60 -1.39
C HIS A 78 12.32 -3.58 -2.09
N HIS A 79 13.10 -2.81 -1.33
CA HIS A 79 14.08 -1.86 -1.89
C HIS A 79 15.11 -2.56 -2.76
N ALA A 80 15.69 -3.68 -2.30
CA ALA A 80 16.67 -4.42 -3.11
C ALA A 80 16.12 -4.87 -4.46
N VAL A 81 14.85 -5.30 -4.53
CA VAL A 81 14.18 -5.66 -5.78
C VAL A 81 13.99 -4.44 -6.68
N VAL A 82 13.53 -3.32 -6.11
CA VAL A 82 13.39 -2.05 -6.84
C VAL A 82 14.75 -1.60 -7.40
N ASP A 83 15.80 -1.58 -6.58
CA ASP A 83 17.14 -1.17 -6.98
C ASP A 83 17.66 -2.04 -8.14
N GLN A 84 17.40 -3.35 -8.12
CA GLN A 84 17.77 -4.25 -9.21
C GLN A 84 17.09 -3.90 -10.55
N HIS A 85 15.84 -3.44 -10.51
CA HIS A 85 15.12 -3.03 -11.73
C HIS A 85 15.70 -1.76 -12.36
N PHE A 86 16.29 -0.88 -11.55
CA PHE A 86 16.88 0.38 -12.01
C PHE A 86 18.40 0.36 -12.13
N ALA A 87 19.06 -0.74 -11.75
CA ALA A 87 20.52 -0.87 -11.70
C ALA A 87 21.24 -0.63 -13.05
N GLY A 88 20.52 -0.73 -14.17
CA GLY A 88 21.06 -0.47 -15.50
C GLY A 88 21.07 1.00 -15.94
N LEU A 89 20.43 1.90 -15.18
CA LEU A 89 20.36 3.32 -15.53
C LEU A 89 21.54 4.11 -14.93
N ALA A 90 22.11 5.00 -15.73
CA ALA A 90 23.04 6.01 -15.23
C ALA A 90 22.30 7.05 -14.37
N ALA A 91 23.05 7.82 -13.57
CA ALA A 91 22.47 8.75 -12.60
C ALA A 91 21.63 9.87 -13.26
N ASP A 92 22.04 10.33 -14.44
CA ASP A 92 21.31 11.32 -15.24
C ASP A 92 20.03 10.74 -15.86
N GLU A 93 20.08 9.50 -16.35
CA GLU A 93 18.90 8.77 -16.84
C GLU A 93 17.87 8.54 -15.73
N LEU A 94 18.33 8.14 -14.54
CA LEU A 94 17.47 7.97 -13.36
C LEU A 94 16.84 9.30 -12.93
N GLY A 95 17.61 10.39 -12.97
CA GLY A 95 17.11 11.74 -12.70
C GLY A 95 16.06 12.22 -13.72
N ALA A 96 16.29 11.93 -15.00
CA ALA A 96 15.33 12.23 -16.07
C ALA A 96 14.03 11.43 -15.89
N LEU A 97 14.13 10.14 -15.58
CA LEU A 97 12.98 9.28 -15.30
C LEU A 97 12.18 9.78 -14.08
N ALA A 98 12.85 10.07 -12.97
CA ALA A 98 12.19 10.61 -11.77
C ALA A 98 11.45 11.92 -12.06
N THR A 99 12.05 12.81 -12.86
CA THR A 99 11.42 14.06 -13.29
C THR A 99 10.15 13.82 -14.12
N ALA A 100 10.19 12.85 -15.05
CA ALA A 100 9.03 12.49 -15.86
C ALA A 100 7.91 11.88 -15.02
N LEU A 101 8.22 10.94 -14.11
CA LEU A 101 7.24 10.31 -13.24
C LEU A 101 6.57 11.31 -12.29
N HIS A 102 7.32 12.28 -11.75
CA HIS A 102 6.73 13.34 -10.92
C HIS A 102 5.72 14.20 -11.68
N LYS A 103 5.93 14.47 -12.97
CA LYS A 103 4.97 15.22 -13.79
C LYS A 103 3.68 14.44 -13.98
N VAL A 104 3.77 13.14 -14.30
CA VAL A 104 2.61 12.25 -14.43
C VAL A 104 1.80 12.20 -13.13
N LEU A 105 2.48 12.01 -11.99
CA LEU A 105 1.81 11.97 -10.68
C LEU A 105 1.17 13.30 -10.26
N ALA A 106 1.72 14.43 -10.71
CA ALA A 106 1.14 15.74 -10.44
C ALA A 106 -0.15 15.98 -11.24
N GLU A 107 -0.29 15.37 -12.42
CA GLU A 107 -1.49 15.44 -13.27
C GLU A 107 -2.60 14.48 -12.79
N ASP A 108 -2.23 13.40 -12.10
CA ASP A 108 -3.16 12.34 -11.64
C ASP A 108 -3.86 12.66 -10.29
N ARG A 109 -3.51 13.76 -9.60
CA ARG A 109 -4.26 14.23 -8.43
C ARG A 109 -5.47 15.06 -8.89
N PRO A 110 -6.72 14.64 -8.60
CA PRO A 110 -7.91 15.44 -8.88
C PRO A 110 -7.96 16.74 -8.07
#